data_AF-A0A382KK21-F1
#
_entry.id   AF-A0A382KK21-F1
#
_cell.length_a   1.000
_cell.length_b   1.000
_cell.length_c   1.000
_cell.angle_alpha   90.00
_cell.angle_beta   90.00
_cell.angle_gamma   90.00
#
_symmetry.space_group_name_H-M   'P 1'
#
loop_
_entity.id
_entity.type
_entity.pdbx_description
1 polymer ?
#
loop_
_entity_poly.entity_id
_entity_poly.type
_entity_poly.pdbx_seq_one_letter_code
_entity_poly.pdbx_strand_id
1 'polypeptide(L)'
;MKTLVTAPVVLGTLMVLAGQPTGTVPSVGAKGDLLVAPSAPLSADASHVTLGLDTYTGEAADLTPEELTAVVRQYCQVCHNEVMLTGNLSLQDFAVETVTESAETGERMIRKLRAGMMPPPGMPRPGPDTLLALVETLENQIDAEYDLAPNPGIRTFPRLNRPEYESMIYDLLALEVDAGDWLPLDTKSENFDNIADAQALSPTLLEAYLNAAREISR
;
A
#
# COMPACT_ATOMS: atom_id res chain seq x y z
N MET A 1 -38.53 30.30 60.40
CA MET A 1 -38.13 31.41 59.51
C MET A 1 -37.24 30.82 58.42
N LYS A 2 -37.79 30.65 57.21
CA LYS A 2 -37.12 30.07 56.03
C LYS A 2 -36.72 31.21 55.11
N THR A 3 -35.44 31.38 54.82
CA THR A 3 -34.95 32.36 53.83
C THR A 3 -34.61 31.63 52.53
N LEU A 4 -35.34 32.00 51.48
CA LEU A 4 -35.23 31.52 50.11
C LEU A 4 -33.99 32.11 49.43
N VAL A 5 -33.23 31.25 48.75
CA VAL A 5 -32.13 31.62 47.85
C VAL A 5 -32.71 31.88 46.46
N THR A 6 -32.44 33.05 45.90
CA THR A 6 -32.78 33.45 44.53
C THR A 6 -31.62 33.11 43.58
N ALA A 7 -31.92 32.41 42.49
CA ALA A 7 -30.99 32.11 41.39
C ALA A 7 -31.30 33.02 40.18
N PRO A 8 -30.30 33.55 39.46
CA PRO A 8 -30.54 34.35 38.27
C PRO A 8 -30.74 33.46 37.03
N VAL A 9 -31.77 33.78 36.25
CA VAL A 9 -32.05 33.22 34.92
C VAL A 9 -31.17 33.96 33.91
N VAL A 10 -30.27 33.24 33.24
CA VAL A 10 -29.49 33.76 32.11
C VAL A 10 -30.24 33.41 30.82
N LEU A 11 -30.75 34.45 30.15
CA LEU A 11 -31.49 34.38 28.90
C LEU A 11 -30.48 34.25 27.74
N GLY A 12 -30.35 33.04 27.17
CA GLY A 12 -29.50 32.78 26.00
C GLY A 12 -30.14 33.36 24.74
N THR A 13 -29.42 34.26 24.06
CA THR A 13 -29.85 34.92 22.83
C THR A 13 -29.50 34.03 21.63
N LEU A 14 -30.53 33.60 20.89
CA LEU A 14 -30.41 32.78 19.68
C LEU A 14 -30.05 33.68 18.49
N MET A 15 -28.81 33.59 18.00
CA MET A 15 -28.33 34.36 16.85
C MET A 15 -28.48 33.50 15.58
N VAL A 16 -29.56 33.75 14.82
CA VAL A 16 -29.83 33.13 13.53
C VAL A 16 -29.00 33.82 12.45
N LEU A 17 -28.00 33.12 11.90
CA LEU A 17 -27.31 33.52 10.68
C LEU A 17 -28.11 33.03 9.46
N ALA A 18 -28.85 33.94 8.84
CA ALA A 18 -29.43 33.75 7.52
C ALA A 18 -28.32 33.90 6.46
N GLY A 19 -27.87 32.78 5.88
CA GLY A 19 -27.04 32.75 4.68
C GLY A 19 -27.91 32.97 3.44
N GLN A 20 -27.62 34.01 2.66
CA GLN A 20 -28.27 34.30 1.39
C GLN A 20 -27.76 33.38 0.27
N PRO A 21 -28.61 32.89 -0.65
CA PRO A 21 -28.16 32.19 -1.84
C PRO A 21 -27.66 33.18 -2.89
N THR A 22 -26.41 33.05 -3.31
CA THR A 22 -25.85 33.75 -4.47
C THR A 22 -25.41 32.72 -5.51
N GLY A 23 -25.79 32.97 -6.77
CA GLY A 23 -25.15 32.36 -7.94
C GLY A 23 -25.96 31.27 -8.65
N THR A 24 -26.87 31.68 -9.53
CA THR A 24 -27.31 30.88 -10.68
C THR A 24 -26.11 30.60 -11.60
N VAL A 25 -25.75 29.32 -11.77
CA VAL A 25 -24.78 28.88 -12.78
C VAL A 25 -25.53 28.74 -14.12
N PRO A 26 -25.06 29.38 -15.22
CA PRO A 26 -25.65 29.15 -16.53
C PRO A 26 -25.26 27.77 -17.06
N SER A 27 -26.27 26.97 -17.42
CA SER A 27 -26.10 25.72 -18.17
C SER A 27 -25.65 26.04 -19.61
N VAL A 28 -24.40 25.77 -19.93
CA VAL A 28 -23.92 25.76 -21.32
C VAL A 28 -24.41 24.48 -21.97
N GLY A 29 -25.48 24.60 -22.76
CA GLY A 29 -25.84 23.60 -23.76
C GLY A 29 -24.85 23.64 -24.90
N ALA A 30 -23.87 22.75 -24.90
CA ALA A 30 -23.02 22.49 -26.05
C ALA A 30 -23.50 21.20 -26.73
N LYS A 31 -24.37 21.35 -27.73
CA LYS A 31 -24.47 20.37 -28.82
C LYS A 31 -23.19 20.52 -29.65
N GLY A 32 -22.20 19.68 -29.35
CA GLY A 32 -20.98 19.57 -30.14
C GLY A 32 -20.91 18.17 -30.73
N ASP A 33 -21.19 18.06 -32.02
CA ASP A 33 -20.89 16.88 -32.83
C ASP A 33 -19.38 16.62 -32.78
N LEU A 34 -18.95 15.69 -31.92
CA LEU A 34 -17.57 15.23 -31.91
C LEU A 34 -17.43 14.15 -33.00
N LEU A 35 -17.05 14.61 -34.19
CA LEU A 35 -16.58 13.75 -35.28
C LEU A 35 -15.37 12.95 -34.79
N VAL A 36 -15.56 11.65 -34.58
CA VAL A 36 -14.49 10.68 -34.36
C VAL A 36 -13.63 10.63 -35.62
N ALA A 37 -12.42 11.17 -35.55
CA ALA A 37 -11.38 10.94 -36.56
C ALA A 37 -10.70 9.58 -36.30
N PRO A 38 -10.53 8.70 -37.30
CA PRO A 38 -9.81 7.45 -37.11
C PRO A 38 -8.30 7.72 -36.98
N SER A 39 -7.72 7.24 -35.88
CA SER A 39 -6.28 7.28 -35.61
C SER A 39 -5.52 6.42 -36.64
N ALA A 40 -4.66 7.05 -37.43
CA ALA A 40 -3.70 6.35 -38.28
C ALA A 40 -2.63 5.64 -37.41
N PRO A 41 -2.16 4.44 -37.79
CA PRO A 41 -1.13 3.75 -37.02
C PRO A 41 0.22 4.46 -37.19
N LEU A 42 0.84 4.82 -36.06
CA LEU A 42 2.24 5.25 -36.03
C LEU A 42 3.12 4.05 -36.41
N SER A 43 3.70 4.07 -37.60
CA SER A 43 4.80 3.17 -37.96
C SER A 43 6.04 3.60 -37.19
N ALA A 44 6.41 2.82 -36.17
CA ALA A 44 7.68 2.99 -35.46
C ALA A 44 8.79 2.29 -36.25
N ASP A 45 9.55 3.06 -37.01
CA ASP A 45 10.83 2.63 -37.57
C ASP A 45 11.88 2.74 -36.46
N ALA A 46 11.95 1.72 -35.60
CA ALA A 46 12.91 1.65 -34.50
C ALA A 46 14.25 1.11 -35.05
N SER A 47 15.09 2.03 -35.52
CA SER A 47 16.52 1.78 -35.63
C SER A 47 17.09 1.57 -34.23
N HIS A 48 17.26 0.31 -33.83
CA HIS A 48 17.89 -0.05 -32.56
C HIS A 48 19.38 0.30 -32.61
N VAL A 49 19.75 1.37 -31.91
CA VAL A 49 21.14 1.61 -31.50
C VAL A 49 21.47 0.59 -30.42
N THR A 50 22.28 -0.41 -30.76
CA THR A 50 22.88 -1.33 -29.80
C THR A 50 23.95 -0.61 -29.01
N LEU A 51 23.55 -0.01 -27.89
CA LEU A 51 24.48 0.32 -26.82
C LEU A 51 25.06 -1.00 -26.30
N GLY A 52 26.37 -1.18 -26.48
CA GLY A 52 27.12 -2.27 -25.90
C GLY A 52 27.00 -2.20 -24.39
N LEU A 53 26.09 -3.01 -23.84
CA LEU A 53 26.12 -3.36 -22.43
C LEU A 53 27.28 -4.35 -22.32
N ASP A 54 28.48 -3.83 -22.06
CA ASP A 54 29.53 -4.63 -21.48
C ASP A 54 28.93 -5.22 -20.20
N THR A 55 28.58 -6.51 -20.26
CA THR A 55 28.25 -7.31 -19.09
C THR A 55 29.44 -7.19 -18.16
N TYR A 56 29.32 -6.32 -17.16
CA TYR A 56 30.18 -6.37 -16.00
C TYR A 56 29.83 -7.68 -15.30
N THR A 57 30.48 -8.77 -15.72
CA THR A 57 30.65 -9.96 -14.91
C THR A 57 31.58 -9.57 -13.78
N GLY A 58 31.05 -8.80 -12.83
CA GLY A 58 31.60 -8.81 -11.50
C GLY A 58 31.48 -10.24 -11.04
N GLU A 59 32.61 -10.92 -10.91
CA GLU A 59 32.70 -12.21 -10.27
C GLU A 59 32.08 -12.03 -8.88
N ALA A 60 30.79 -12.37 -8.75
CA ALA A 60 30.14 -12.45 -7.47
C ALA A 60 31.02 -13.40 -6.66
N ALA A 61 31.55 -12.92 -5.54
CA ALA A 61 32.33 -13.76 -4.66
C ALA A 61 31.51 -15.03 -4.40
N ASP A 62 32.02 -16.18 -4.86
CA ASP A 62 31.37 -17.49 -4.74
C ASP A 62 31.43 -17.92 -3.28
N LEU A 63 30.65 -17.22 -2.46
CA LEU A 63 30.52 -17.43 -1.03
C LEU A 63 29.40 -18.43 -0.80
N THR A 64 29.69 -19.48 -0.04
CA THR A 64 28.65 -20.44 0.31
C THR A 64 27.67 -19.83 1.31
N PRO A 65 26.42 -20.32 1.37
CA PRO A 65 25.47 -19.94 2.42
C PRO A 65 26.05 -20.02 3.84
N GLU A 66 26.89 -21.01 4.14
CA GLU A 66 27.56 -21.16 5.44
C GLU A 66 28.55 -20.02 5.73
N GLU A 67 29.31 -19.59 4.72
CA GLU A 67 30.23 -18.46 4.84
C GLU A 67 29.47 -17.15 5.05
N LEU A 68 28.34 -16.99 4.37
CA LEU A 68 27.43 -15.86 4.55
C LEU A 68 26.79 -15.85 5.94
N THR A 69 26.48 -17.02 6.52
CA THR A 69 26.08 -17.13 7.93
C THR A 69 27.17 -16.64 8.88
N ALA A 70 28.44 -16.91 8.58
CA ALA A 70 29.56 -16.36 9.35
C ALA A 70 29.62 -14.82 9.25
N VAL A 71 29.30 -14.24 8.09
CA VAL A 71 29.17 -12.77 7.93
C VAL A 71 28.05 -12.22 8.82
N VAL A 72 26.87 -12.85 8.84
CA VAL A 72 25.77 -12.41 9.71
C VAL A 72 26.16 -12.47 11.18
N ARG A 73 26.81 -13.56 11.61
CA ARG A 73 27.33 -13.71 12.98
C ARG A 73 28.33 -12.62 13.34
N GLN A 74 29.26 -12.31 12.45
CA GLN A 74 30.33 -11.36 12.72
C GLN A 74 29.85 -9.90 12.79
N TYR A 75 28.96 -9.51 11.88
CA TYR A 75 28.62 -8.09 11.68
C TYR A 75 27.22 -7.71 12.21
N CYS A 76 26.29 -8.65 12.26
CA CYS A 76 24.89 -8.34 12.60
C CYS A 76 24.54 -8.76 14.03
N GLN A 77 25.00 -9.94 14.48
CA GLN A 77 24.70 -10.45 15.82
C GLN A 77 25.32 -9.63 16.96
N VAL A 78 26.26 -8.72 16.68
CA VAL A 78 26.78 -7.78 17.70
C VAL A 78 25.67 -6.92 18.30
N CYS A 79 24.69 -6.53 17.48
CA CYS A 79 23.57 -5.68 17.91
C CYS A 79 22.23 -6.43 17.93
N HIS A 80 22.05 -7.40 17.04
CA HIS A 80 20.83 -8.20 16.90
C HIS A 80 21.01 -9.58 17.55
N ASN A 81 21.08 -9.60 18.87
CA ASN A 81 21.19 -10.80 19.69
C ASN A 81 20.16 -10.74 20.83
N GLU A 82 20.10 -11.81 21.62
CA GLU A 82 19.14 -11.93 22.72
C GLU A 82 19.36 -10.92 23.86
N VAL A 83 20.55 -10.34 23.98
CA VAL A 83 20.92 -9.39 25.05
C VAL A 83 20.62 -7.96 24.66
N MET A 84 21.16 -7.51 23.52
CA MET A 84 21.01 -6.15 23.01
C MET A 84 19.65 -5.94 22.34
N LEU A 85 19.14 -6.98 21.66
CA LEU A 85 17.84 -7.03 21.01
C LEU A 85 17.48 -5.77 20.20
N THR A 86 18.48 -5.22 19.49
CA THR A 86 18.31 -3.95 18.78
C THR A 86 17.23 -4.09 17.72
N GLY A 87 16.28 -3.16 17.66
CA GLY A 87 15.15 -3.25 16.74
C GLY A 87 14.20 -4.42 17.04
N ASN A 88 14.22 -4.93 18.28
CA ASN A 88 13.41 -6.08 18.73
C ASN A 88 13.66 -7.35 17.89
N LEU A 89 14.91 -7.55 17.44
CA LEU A 89 15.32 -8.65 16.58
C LEU A 89 16.54 -9.35 17.16
N SER A 90 16.47 -10.68 17.23
CA SER A 90 17.62 -11.56 17.47
C SER A 90 17.94 -12.34 16.21
N LEU A 91 19.21 -12.41 15.86
CA LEU A 91 19.74 -13.22 14.76
C LEU A 91 20.61 -14.37 15.28
N GLN A 92 20.53 -14.71 16.58
CA GLN A 92 21.41 -15.69 17.22
C GLN A 92 21.36 -17.07 16.54
N ASP A 93 20.15 -17.53 16.22
CA ASP A 93 19.87 -18.79 15.53
C ASP A 93 19.65 -18.62 14.02
N PHE A 94 19.92 -17.43 13.47
CA PHE A 94 19.75 -17.18 12.05
C PHE A 94 20.88 -17.85 11.24
N ALA A 95 20.47 -18.56 10.19
CA ALA A 95 21.34 -19.23 9.23
C ALA A 95 20.82 -18.94 7.81
N VAL A 96 21.72 -18.54 6.92
CA VAL A 96 21.42 -18.24 5.51
C VAL A 96 20.97 -19.51 4.78
N GLU A 97 21.55 -20.67 5.13
CA GLU A 97 21.25 -22.00 4.60
C GLU A 97 19.77 -22.40 4.79
N THR A 98 19.15 -21.93 5.85
CA THR A 98 17.76 -22.26 6.23
C THR A 98 16.90 -20.99 6.30
N VAL A 99 17.24 -19.95 5.54
CA VAL A 99 16.51 -18.67 5.57
C VAL A 99 15.02 -18.84 5.28
N THR A 100 14.63 -19.85 4.49
CA THR A 100 13.22 -20.16 4.17
C THR A 100 12.38 -20.45 5.41
N GLU A 101 12.96 -21.03 6.47
CA GLU A 101 12.30 -21.25 7.77
C GLU A 101 12.05 -19.94 8.53
N SER A 102 12.77 -18.87 8.17
CA SER A 102 12.71 -17.54 8.77
C SER A 102 12.57 -16.43 7.73
N ALA A 103 11.82 -16.70 6.65
CA ALA A 103 11.75 -15.87 5.45
C ALA A 103 11.40 -14.40 5.75
N GLU A 104 10.48 -14.16 6.70
CA GLU A 104 10.09 -12.80 7.12
C GLU A 104 11.28 -12.00 7.69
N THR A 105 12.17 -12.66 8.44
CA THR A 105 13.41 -12.06 8.95
C THR A 105 14.42 -11.86 7.83
N GLY A 106 14.55 -12.81 6.90
CA GLY A 106 15.35 -12.68 5.70
C GLY A 106 14.94 -11.47 4.85
N GLU A 107 13.65 -11.30 4.56
CA GLU A 107 13.12 -10.16 3.81
C GLU A 107 13.32 -8.81 4.51
N ARG A 108 13.20 -8.77 5.85
CA ARG A 108 13.55 -7.57 6.62
C ARG A 108 15.03 -7.24 6.44
N MET A 109 15.91 -8.24 6.48
CA MET A 109 17.35 -8.08 6.28
C MET A 109 17.65 -7.58 4.86
N ILE A 110 17.11 -8.22 3.82
CA ILE A 110 17.22 -7.83 2.40
C ILE A 110 16.87 -6.35 2.23
N ARG A 111 15.69 -5.92 2.72
CA ARG A 111 15.25 -4.51 2.61
C ARG A 111 16.22 -3.53 3.25
N LYS A 112 16.80 -3.87 4.41
CA LYS A 112 17.77 -3.00 5.10
C LYS A 112 19.13 -2.98 4.40
N LEU A 113 19.57 -4.10 3.86
CA LEU A 113 20.84 -4.23 3.15
C LEU A 113 20.79 -3.55 1.78
N ARG A 114 19.73 -3.76 0.98
CA ARG A 114 19.49 -3.07 -0.31
C ARG A 114 19.41 -1.55 -0.13
N ALA A 115 18.80 -1.09 0.98
CA ALA A 115 18.73 0.33 1.30
C ALA A 115 20.03 0.90 1.92
N GLY A 116 21.07 0.08 2.11
CA GLY A 116 22.34 0.50 2.73
C GLY A 116 22.24 0.88 4.21
N MET A 117 21.09 0.69 4.84
CA MET A 117 20.82 1.10 6.23
C MET A 117 21.53 0.23 7.27
N MET A 118 21.91 -1.00 6.90
CA MET A 118 22.62 -1.94 7.77
C MET A 118 23.90 -2.47 7.08
N PRO A 119 24.98 -2.72 7.85
CA PRO A 119 25.26 -2.20 9.19
C PRO A 119 25.26 -0.66 9.23
N PRO A 120 24.91 -0.03 10.37
CA PRO A 120 24.80 1.43 10.46
C PRO A 120 26.17 2.11 10.29
N PRO A 121 26.20 3.40 9.89
CA PRO A 121 27.45 4.11 9.67
C PRO A 121 28.29 4.16 10.96
N GLY A 122 29.60 3.95 10.82
CA GLY A 122 30.55 3.92 11.94
C GLY A 122 30.76 2.53 12.56
N MET A 123 29.98 1.52 12.17
CA MET A 123 30.22 0.13 12.55
C MET A 123 31.09 -0.59 11.51
N PRO A 124 31.82 -1.66 11.91
CA PRO A 124 32.48 -2.55 10.97
C PRO A 124 31.48 -3.05 9.91
N ARG A 125 31.89 -3.04 8.65
CA ARG A 125 31.05 -3.44 7.52
C ARG A 125 31.83 -4.39 6.61
N PRO A 126 31.22 -5.48 6.12
CA PRO A 126 31.83 -6.30 5.08
C PRO A 126 32.12 -5.49 3.81
N GLY A 127 32.92 -6.06 2.91
CA GLY A 127 33.08 -5.51 1.57
C GLY A 127 31.73 -5.40 0.84
N PRO A 128 31.60 -4.45 -0.10
CA PRO A 128 30.35 -4.27 -0.86
C PRO A 128 29.94 -5.54 -1.60
N ASP A 129 30.90 -6.27 -2.18
CA ASP A 129 30.65 -7.51 -2.92
C ASP A 129 30.13 -8.63 -2.00
N THR A 130 30.64 -8.72 -0.77
CA THR A 130 30.15 -9.67 0.24
C THR A 130 28.72 -9.37 0.66
N LEU A 131 28.37 -8.08 0.83
CA LEU A 131 26.99 -7.70 1.15
C LEU A 131 26.04 -7.94 -0.02
N LEU A 132 26.51 -7.72 -1.25
CA LEU A 132 25.73 -8.02 -2.45
C LEU A 132 25.47 -9.54 -2.54
N ALA A 133 26.51 -10.36 -2.40
CA ALA A 133 26.40 -11.82 -2.38
C ALA A 133 25.44 -12.32 -1.28
N LEU A 134 25.51 -11.73 -0.08
CA LEU A 134 24.56 -12.03 1.00
C LEU A 134 23.12 -11.75 0.57
N VAL A 135 22.85 -10.55 0.05
CA VAL A 135 21.50 -10.15 -0.33
C VAL A 135 20.95 -11.00 -1.47
N GLU A 136 21.73 -11.21 -2.52
CA GLU A 136 21.31 -12.01 -3.68
C GLU A 136 21.09 -13.47 -3.29
N THR A 137 21.91 -14.02 -2.39
CA THR A 137 21.69 -15.39 -1.88
C THR A 137 20.39 -15.48 -1.09
N LEU A 138 20.09 -14.52 -0.21
CA LEU A 138 18.85 -14.49 0.56
C LEU A 138 17.63 -14.35 -0.37
N GLU A 139 17.69 -13.43 -1.34
CA GLU A 139 16.63 -13.21 -2.33
C GLU A 139 16.37 -14.49 -3.13
N ASN A 140 17.41 -15.06 -3.75
CA ASN A 140 17.28 -16.26 -4.58
C ASN A 140 16.69 -17.46 -3.81
N GLN A 141 17.09 -17.66 -2.55
CA GLN A 141 16.56 -18.77 -1.75
C GLN A 141 15.09 -18.57 -1.35
N ILE A 142 14.72 -17.35 -0.95
CA ILE A 142 13.33 -17.03 -0.58
C ILE A 142 12.42 -17.09 -1.82
N ASP A 143 12.87 -16.53 -2.94
CA ASP A 143 12.12 -16.53 -4.20
C ASP A 143 11.95 -17.96 -4.74
N ALA A 144 12.99 -18.81 -4.67
CA ALA A 144 12.89 -20.21 -5.08
C ALA A 144 11.88 -21.00 -4.22
N GLU A 145 11.80 -20.74 -2.91
CA GLU A 145 10.77 -21.36 -2.06
C GLU A 145 9.39 -20.84 -2.40
N TYR A 146 9.25 -19.54 -2.69
CA TYR A 146 7.98 -18.95 -3.11
C TYR A 146 7.48 -19.56 -4.42
N ASP A 147 8.36 -19.84 -5.38
CA ASP A 147 7.98 -20.51 -6.64
C ASP A 147 7.43 -21.92 -6.42
N LEU A 148 7.90 -22.63 -5.39
CA LEU A 148 7.43 -23.96 -5.02
C LEU A 148 6.14 -23.91 -4.19
N ALA A 149 6.02 -22.94 -3.28
CA ALA A 149 4.89 -22.77 -2.39
C ALA A 149 4.48 -21.27 -2.27
N PRO A 150 3.78 -20.73 -3.30
CA PRO A 150 3.43 -19.31 -3.31
C PRO A 150 2.57 -18.92 -2.10
N ASN A 151 3.05 -17.95 -1.33
CA ASN A 151 2.34 -17.38 -0.19
C ASN A 151 2.23 -15.85 -0.33
N PRO A 152 1.22 -15.32 -1.04
CA PRO A 152 1.03 -13.87 -1.21
C PRO A 152 0.60 -13.14 0.08
N GLY A 153 0.55 -13.84 1.21
CA GLY A 153 0.03 -13.34 2.48
C GLY A 153 -1.49 -13.28 2.50
N ILE A 154 -2.03 -12.49 3.44
CA ILE A 154 -3.45 -12.23 3.57
C ILE A 154 -3.77 -10.81 3.11
N ARG A 155 -4.92 -10.63 2.48
CA ARG A 155 -5.52 -9.32 2.25
C ARG A 155 -6.96 -9.34 2.70
N THR A 156 -7.38 -8.28 3.37
CA THR A 156 -8.80 -8.02 3.64
C THR A 156 -9.54 -7.92 2.30
N PHE A 157 -10.74 -8.50 2.18
CA PHE A 157 -11.54 -8.35 0.97
C PHE A 157 -11.92 -6.88 0.78
N PRO A 158 -11.45 -6.21 -0.30
CA PRO A 158 -11.91 -4.86 -0.60
C PRO A 158 -13.38 -4.92 -1.03
N ARG A 159 -14.21 -4.03 -0.49
CA ARG A 159 -15.50 -3.70 -1.11
C ARG A 159 -15.25 -2.66 -2.21
N LEU A 160 -16.28 -2.39 -3.00
CA LEU A 160 -16.27 -1.23 -3.89
C LEU A 160 -16.43 0.04 -3.04
N ASN A 161 -15.71 1.10 -3.35
CA ASN A 161 -16.02 2.43 -2.85
C ASN A 161 -17.14 3.09 -3.68
N ARG A 162 -17.63 4.27 -3.32
CA ARG A 162 -18.74 4.92 -4.04
C ARG A 162 -18.46 5.14 -5.53
N PRO A 163 -17.34 5.77 -5.95
CA PRO A 163 -17.00 5.92 -7.37
C PRO A 163 -16.88 4.58 -8.11
N GLU A 164 -16.28 3.57 -7.47
CA GLU A 164 -16.15 2.23 -8.04
C GLU A 164 -17.51 1.56 -8.21
N TYR A 165 -18.42 1.72 -7.26
CA TYR A 165 -19.78 1.21 -7.36
C TYR A 165 -20.54 1.86 -8.51
N GLU A 166 -20.50 3.19 -8.64
CA GLU A 166 -21.13 3.93 -9.74
C GLU A 166 -20.57 3.48 -11.10
N SER A 167 -19.24 3.36 -11.20
CA SER A 167 -18.56 2.91 -12.42
C SER A 167 -18.94 1.47 -12.77
N MET A 168 -19.00 0.56 -11.78
CA MET A 168 -19.40 -0.83 -12.02
C MET A 168 -20.86 -0.96 -12.45
N ILE A 169 -21.77 -0.16 -11.89
CA ILE A 169 -23.18 -0.14 -12.32
C ILE A 169 -23.29 0.37 -13.75
N TYR A 170 -22.54 1.42 -14.10
CA TYR A 170 -22.49 1.92 -15.47
C TYR A 170 -21.90 0.89 -16.43
N ASP A 171 -20.77 0.28 -16.11
CA ASP A 171 -20.09 -0.68 -16.98
C ASP A 171 -20.94 -1.95 -17.22
N LEU A 172 -21.65 -2.42 -16.20
CA LEU A 172 -22.45 -3.65 -16.30
C LEU A 172 -23.84 -3.42 -16.88
N LEU A 173 -24.48 -2.29 -16.57
CA LEU A 173 -25.90 -2.05 -16.86
C LEU A 173 -26.15 -0.84 -17.76
N ALA A 174 -25.12 -0.06 -18.09
CA ALA A 174 -25.21 1.23 -18.78
C ALA A 174 -26.15 2.22 -18.05
N LEU A 175 -26.19 2.16 -16.73
CA LEU A 175 -26.99 3.04 -15.87
C LEU A 175 -26.08 4.01 -15.11
N GLU A 176 -26.40 5.30 -15.18
CA GLU A 176 -25.78 6.32 -14.34
C GLU A 176 -26.56 6.43 -13.03
N VAL A 177 -25.86 6.28 -11.91
CA VAL A 177 -26.43 6.33 -10.55
C VAL A 177 -25.55 7.21 -9.66
N ASP A 178 -26.12 7.81 -8.61
CA ASP A 178 -25.34 8.46 -7.53
C ASP A 178 -25.32 7.51 -6.33
N ALA A 179 -24.16 6.92 -6.04
CA ALA A 179 -24.03 6.00 -4.92
C ALA A 179 -24.29 6.68 -3.57
N GLY A 180 -24.22 8.01 -3.50
CA GLY A 180 -24.51 8.80 -2.30
C GLY A 180 -25.94 8.74 -1.82
N ASP A 181 -26.86 8.33 -2.69
CA ASP A 181 -28.26 8.13 -2.31
C ASP A 181 -28.44 6.94 -1.35
N TRP A 182 -27.49 6.00 -1.34
CA TRP A 182 -27.58 4.79 -0.52
C TRP A 182 -26.37 4.57 0.39
N LEU A 183 -25.16 4.84 -0.11
CA LEU A 183 -23.91 4.49 0.56
C LEU A 183 -23.32 5.68 1.33
N PRO A 184 -22.79 5.45 2.54
CA PRO A 184 -22.07 6.49 3.27
C PRO A 184 -20.77 6.88 2.54
N LEU A 185 -20.21 8.03 2.91
CA LEU A 185 -18.88 8.42 2.43
C LEU A 185 -17.81 7.40 2.85
N ASP A 186 -16.91 7.12 1.93
CA ASP A 186 -15.81 6.18 2.16
C ASP A 186 -14.75 6.75 3.10
N THR A 187 -14.24 5.89 3.98
CA THR A 187 -13.10 6.22 4.83
C THR A 187 -11.84 6.35 3.99
N LYS A 188 -11.13 7.47 4.14
CA LYS A 188 -9.81 7.67 3.53
C LYS A 188 -8.71 7.21 4.47
N SER A 189 -7.76 6.46 3.93
CA SER A 189 -6.50 6.08 4.58
C SER A 189 -5.34 6.47 3.67
N GLU A 190 -4.30 7.11 4.22
CA GLU A 190 -3.16 7.62 3.44
C GLU A 190 -3.57 8.50 2.24
N ASN A 191 -4.72 9.21 2.34
CA ASN A 191 -5.38 9.99 1.29
C ASN A 191 -6.03 9.20 0.14
N PHE A 192 -6.10 7.87 0.25
CA PHE A 192 -6.77 6.98 -0.68
C PHE A 192 -8.06 6.42 -0.05
N ASP A 193 -9.13 6.29 -0.83
CA ASP A 193 -10.43 5.72 -0.43
C ASP A 193 -10.63 4.27 -0.91
N ASN A 194 -9.60 3.65 -1.48
CA ASN A 194 -9.63 2.28 -2.00
C ASN A 194 -8.69 1.31 -1.25
N ILE A 195 -8.19 1.67 -0.07
CA ILE A 195 -7.34 0.79 0.74
C ILE A 195 -8.19 -0.28 1.43
N ALA A 196 -8.00 -1.55 1.08
CA ALA A 196 -8.82 -2.67 1.57
C ALA A 196 -8.94 -2.73 3.10
N ASP A 197 -7.86 -2.45 3.84
CA ASP A 197 -7.85 -2.47 5.30
C ASP A 197 -8.67 -1.33 5.94
N ALA A 198 -8.95 -0.26 5.20
CA ALA A 198 -9.83 0.84 5.63
C ALA A 198 -11.29 0.63 5.18
N GLN A 199 -11.59 -0.48 4.51
CA GLN A 199 -12.85 -0.75 3.82
C GLN A 199 -13.65 -1.90 4.43
N ALA A 200 -13.56 -2.10 5.74
CA ALA A 200 -14.31 -3.13 6.44
C ALA A 200 -15.83 -3.03 6.16
N LEU A 201 -16.45 -4.18 5.86
CA LEU A 201 -17.88 -4.29 5.58
C LEU A 201 -18.67 -4.50 6.88
N SER A 202 -19.48 -3.52 7.27
CA SER A 202 -20.41 -3.65 8.40
C SER A 202 -21.76 -4.25 7.94
N PRO A 203 -22.55 -4.86 8.84
CA PRO A 203 -23.90 -5.32 8.52
C PRO A 203 -24.80 -4.20 7.97
N THR A 204 -24.70 -3.00 8.56
CA THR A 204 -25.46 -1.83 8.10
C THR A 204 -25.06 -1.37 6.70
N LEU A 205 -23.77 -1.46 6.36
CA LEU A 205 -23.29 -1.12 5.03
C LEU A 205 -23.75 -2.16 4.01
N LEU A 206 -23.75 -3.44 4.36
CA LEU A 206 -24.30 -4.50 3.52
C LEU A 206 -25.79 -4.27 3.21
N GLU A 207 -26.58 -3.89 4.21
CA GLU A 207 -27.99 -3.52 4.01
C GLU A 207 -28.14 -2.34 3.04
N ALA A 208 -27.26 -1.34 3.12
CA ALA A 208 -27.25 -0.21 2.19
C ALA A 208 -26.99 -0.66 0.74
N TYR A 209 -26.01 -1.55 0.51
CA TYR A 209 -25.76 -2.14 -0.80
C TYR A 209 -26.97 -2.91 -1.35
N LEU A 210 -27.64 -3.70 -0.50
CA LEU A 210 -28.83 -4.45 -0.91
C LEU A 210 -30.02 -3.53 -1.21
N ASN A 211 -30.14 -2.39 -0.52
CA ASN A 211 -31.15 -1.38 -0.81
C ASN A 211 -30.87 -0.67 -2.14
N ALA A 212 -29.61 -0.30 -2.41
CA ALA A 212 -29.20 0.25 -3.70
C ALA A 212 -29.53 -0.73 -4.84
N ALA A 213 -29.13 -2.00 -4.69
CA ALA A 213 -29.39 -3.04 -5.68
C ALA A 213 -30.90 -3.23 -5.95
N ARG A 214 -31.73 -3.18 -4.89
CA ARG A 214 -33.19 -3.27 -5.04
C ARG A 214 -33.75 -2.13 -5.88
N GLU A 215 -33.29 -0.90 -5.65
CA GLU A 215 -33.78 0.26 -6.39
C GLU A 215 -33.31 0.24 -7.84
N ILE A 216 -32.02 -0.06 -8.08
CA ILE A 216 -31.42 -0.14 -9.42
C ILE A 216 -32.07 -1.25 -10.27
N SER A 217 -32.53 -2.34 -9.66
CA SER A 217 -33.11 -3.50 -10.36
C SER A 217 -34.57 -3.34 -10.82
N ARG A 218 -35.23 -2.23 -10.47
CA ARG A 218 -36.64 -1.98 -10.81
C ARG A 218 -36.80 -1.38 -12.20
#